data_AF-A0A4U8WRE8-F1
#
_entry.id   AF-A0A4U8WRE8-F1
#
_cell.length_a   1.000
_cell.length_b   1.000
_cell.length_c   1.000
_cell.angle_alpha   90.00
_cell.angle_beta   90.00
_cell.angle_gamma   90.00
#
_symmetry.space_group_name_H-M   'P 1'
#
loop_
_entity.id
_entity.type
_entity.pdbx_description
1 polymer ?
#
loop_
_entity_poly.entity_id
_entity_poly.type
_entity_poly.pdbx_seq_one_letter_code
_entity_poly.pdbx_strand_id
1 'polypeptide(L)'
;MKNIMKEKNKLTTREELRSFFETGDYPTENQFAELINSYAHLNEFNFGLSIRPSGHTSSKYYDFYKADNVMNSGAGHKIIENSSGNIPAKIDGYSHILSRTVYYKCLDIKLIGEIDIEKHKPKIIIERYKQRKKMPSGALKPAGFYQEKMSDAALWNRKSEYVIEANETVIDIDPIHYFRPAANFKEFLPSGSISRPGSFKYSKYRKPFTVIQVILEININGTAYRSRPVGMKIILGSSGENDAVNFAFN
;
A
#
# COMPACT_ATOMS: atom_id res chain seq x y z
N MET A 1 -44.55 -29.85 24.58
CA MET A 1 -43.08 -29.95 24.46
C MET A 1 -42.72 -30.06 22.98
N LYS A 2 -42.15 -29.01 22.37
CA LYS A 2 -41.58 -29.09 21.02
C LYS A 2 -40.08 -29.29 21.17
N ASN A 3 -39.58 -30.47 20.78
CA ASN A 3 -38.15 -30.73 20.70
C ASN A 3 -37.59 -29.92 19.53
N ILE A 4 -36.85 -28.86 19.82
CA ILE A 4 -36.04 -28.15 18.83
C ILE A 4 -34.73 -28.92 18.74
N MET A 5 -34.63 -29.82 17.77
CA MET A 5 -33.33 -30.38 17.39
C MET A 5 -32.48 -29.25 16.83
N LYS A 6 -31.40 -28.89 17.54
CA LYS A 6 -30.31 -28.06 16.98
C LYS A 6 -29.64 -28.87 15.88
N GLU A 7 -29.94 -28.56 14.62
CA GLU A 7 -29.15 -29.05 13.49
C GLU A 7 -27.72 -28.56 13.66
N LYS A 8 -26.77 -29.51 13.65
CA LYS A 8 -25.35 -29.22 13.64
C LYS A 8 -25.00 -28.80 12.22
N ASN A 9 -24.78 -27.50 12.01
CA ASN A 9 -24.21 -26.96 10.78
C ASN A 9 -22.85 -27.61 10.52
N LYS A 10 -22.84 -28.68 9.73
CA LYS A 10 -21.65 -29.38 9.28
C LYS A 10 -21.33 -28.83 7.89
N LEU A 11 -20.22 -28.11 7.77
CA LEU A 11 -19.69 -27.68 6.48
C LEU A 11 -19.45 -28.93 5.62
N THR A 12 -20.28 -29.13 4.59
CA THR A 12 -20.17 -30.23 3.63
C THR A 12 -18.85 -30.08 2.86
N THR A 13 -18.01 -31.12 2.87
CA THR A 13 -16.75 -31.09 2.14
C THR A 13 -17.01 -31.28 0.64
N ARG A 14 -16.07 -30.82 -0.21
CA ARG A 14 -16.15 -30.96 -1.68
C ARG A 14 -16.39 -32.41 -2.14
N GLU A 15 -15.91 -33.38 -1.37
CA GLU A 15 -16.09 -34.82 -1.65
C GLU A 15 -17.52 -35.30 -1.37
N GLU A 16 -18.15 -34.85 -0.28
CA GLU A 16 -19.56 -35.14 0.03
C GLU A 16 -20.49 -34.51 -1.04
N LEU A 17 -20.14 -33.35 -1.58
CA LEU A 17 -20.89 -32.70 -2.67
C LEU A 17 -20.77 -33.44 -4.00
N ARG A 18 -19.57 -33.94 -4.31
CA ARG A 18 -19.32 -34.70 -5.54
C ARG A 18 -20.12 -36.00 -5.56
N SER A 19 -20.31 -36.66 -4.42
CA SER A 19 -21.07 -37.91 -4.38
C SER A 19 -22.55 -37.72 -4.73
N PHE A 20 -23.20 -36.62 -4.34
CA PHE A 20 -24.61 -36.37 -4.71
C PHE A 20 -24.83 -36.34 -6.23
N PHE A 21 -23.90 -35.74 -6.99
CA PHE A 21 -23.97 -35.68 -8.45
C PHE A 21 -23.55 -36.99 -9.13
N GLU A 22 -22.67 -37.79 -8.50
CA GLU A 22 -22.24 -39.09 -9.04
C GLU A 22 -23.25 -40.22 -8.75
N THR A 23 -23.99 -40.16 -7.63
CA THR A 23 -25.00 -41.17 -7.27
C THR A 23 -26.39 -40.87 -7.83
N GLY A 24 -26.64 -39.65 -8.31
CA GLY A 24 -27.94 -39.22 -8.83
C GLY A 24 -28.96 -38.85 -7.75
N ASP A 25 -28.52 -38.61 -6.52
CA ASP A 25 -29.36 -38.14 -5.42
C ASP A 25 -29.58 -36.62 -5.51
N TYR A 26 -30.84 -36.19 -5.40
CA TYR A 26 -31.19 -34.78 -5.47
C TYR A 26 -30.98 -34.10 -4.10
N PRO A 27 -30.15 -33.04 -4.01
CA PRO A 27 -30.02 -32.27 -2.77
C PRO A 27 -31.35 -31.62 -2.41
N THR A 28 -31.62 -31.49 -1.11
CA THR A 28 -32.76 -30.69 -0.62
C THR A 28 -32.58 -29.21 -0.95
N GLU A 29 -33.66 -28.43 -0.99
CA GLU A 29 -33.63 -26.99 -1.30
C GLU A 29 -32.64 -26.22 -0.41
N ASN A 30 -32.55 -26.55 0.88
CA ASN A 30 -31.58 -25.97 1.80
C ASN A 30 -30.12 -26.34 1.45
N GLN A 31 -29.87 -27.61 1.13
CA GLN A 31 -28.52 -28.06 0.72
C GLN A 31 -28.09 -27.44 -0.61
N PHE A 32 -29.04 -27.24 -1.52
CA PHE A 32 -28.79 -26.55 -2.78
C PHE A 32 -28.56 -25.04 -2.56
N ALA A 33 -29.32 -24.39 -1.68
CA ALA A 33 -29.09 -23.00 -1.31
C ALA A 33 -27.70 -22.80 -0.66
N GLU A 34 -27.28 -23.69 0.23
CA GLU A 34 -25.94 -23.70 0.81
C GLU A 34 -24.85 -23.91 -0.25
N LEU A 35 -25.09 -24.80 -1.22
CA LEU A 35 -24.21 -25.01 -2.37
C LEU A 35 -24.05 -23.73 -3.19
N ILE A 36 -25.16 -23.09 -3.59
CA ILE A 36 -25.15 -21.83 -4.33
C ILE A 36 -24.46 -20.72 -3.53
N ASN A 37 -24.69 -20.63 -2.22
CA ASN A 37 -23.98 -19.69 -1.34
C ASN A 37 -22.47 -19.96 -1.32
N SER A 38 -22.05 -21.24 -1.32
CA SER A 38 -20.64 -21.61 -1.41
C SER A 38 -19.98 -21.18 -2.74
N TYR A 39 -20.74 -21.14 -3.83
CA TYR A 39 -20.29 -20.63 -5.12
C TYR A 39 -20.39 -19.11 -5.24
N ALA A 40 -21.37 -18.46 -4.62
CA ALA A 40 -21.49 -17.01 -4.54
C ALA A 40 -20.27 -16.39 -3.83
N HIS A 41 -19.75 -17.08 -2.81
CA HIS A 41 -18.49 -16.74 -2.18
C HIS A 41 -17.30 -16.75 -3.16
N LEU A 42 -17.25 -17.64 -4.16
CA LEU A 42 -16.15 -17.64 -5.15
C LEU A 42 -16.17 -16.39 -6.03
N ASN A 43 -17.35 -15.84 -6.33
CA ASN A 43 -17.46 -14.56 -7.03
C ASN A 43 -17.06 -13.39 -6.11
N GLU A 44 -17.48 -13.39 -4.84
CA GLU A 44 -17.08 -12.38 -3.86
C GLU A 44 -15.57 -12.41 -3.55
N PHE A 45 -14.91 -13.57 -3.70
CA PHE A 45 -13.46 -13.73 -3.48
C PHE A 45 -12.62 -13.52 -4.74
N ASN A 46 -13.23 -13.40 -5.92
CA ASN A 46 -12.51 -13.09 -7.15
C ASN A 46 -12.39 -11.58 -7.34
N PHE A 47 -11.71 -10.94 -6.40
CA PHE A 47 -11.42 -9.52 -6.44
C PHE A 47 -9.93 -9.26 -6.55
N GLY A 48 -9.59 -8.12 -7.13
CA GLY A 48 -8.21 -7.76 -7.38
C GLY A 48 -8.03 -6.30 -7.69
N LEU A 49 -6.81 -5.99 -8.12
CA LEU A 49 -6.39 -4.63 -8.31
C LEU A 49 -5.61 -4.51 -9.60
N SER A 50 -6.04 -3.61 -10.48
CA SER A 50 -5.24 -3.12 -11.59
C SER A 50 -4.69 -1.74 -11.20
N ILE A 51 -3.39 -1.57 -11.33
CA ILE A 51 -2.71 -0.31 -11.01
C ILE A 51 -1.82 0.07 -12.18
N ARG A 52 -1.81 1.35 -12.53
CA ARG A 52 -0.86 1.93 -13.47
C ARG A 52 -0.50 3.36 -13.06
N PRO A 53 0.61 3.93 -13.56
CA PRO A 53 0.89 5.35 -13.38
C PRO A 53 -0.19 6.17 -14.10
N SER A 54 -0.56 7.31 -13.53
CA SER A 54 -1.50 8.23 -14.15
C SER A 54 -1.02 8.73 -15.51
N GLY A 55 -1.95 8.92 -16.44
CA GLY A 55 -1.64 9.50 -17.76
C GLY A 55 -1.05 10.92 -17.63
N HIS A 56 -1.54 11.71 -16.68
CA HIS A 56 -1.11 13.09 -16.43
C HIS A 56 0.00 13.18 -15.39
N THR A 57 0.79 14.24 -15.46
CA THR A 57 1.88 14.54 -14.51
C THR A 57 1.41 15.62 -13.56
N SER A 58 1.47 15.35 -12.26
CA SER A 58 1.21 16.31 -11.20
C SER A 58 2.52 16.99 -10.80
N SER A 59 2.43 18.15 -10.16
CA SER A 59 3.59 18.81 -9.58
C SER A 59 3.22 19.60 -8.34
N LYS A 60 4.13 19.61 -7.38
CA LYS A 60 4.04 20.41 -6.15
C LYS A 60 5.41 21.00 -5.83
N TYR A 61 5.43 22.11 -5.11
CA TYR A 61 6.68 22.73 -4.65
C TYR A 61 6.95 22.32 -3.21
N TYR A 62 8.19 21.94 -2.92
CA TYR A 62 8.56 21.43 -1.61
C TYR A 62 9.82 22.10 -1.07
N ASP A 63 9.83 22.26 0.25
CA ASP A 63 11.01 22.56 1.03
C ASP A 63 11.51 21.27 1.70
N PHE A 64 12.81 21.01 1.58
CA PHE A 64 13.45 19.81 2.10
C PHE A 64 14.38 20.14 3.25
N TYR A 65 14.27 19.39 4.33
CA TYR A 65 15.02 19.61 5.56
C TYR A 65 15.70 18.34 6.05
N LYS A 66 16.86 18.50 6.67
CA LYS A 66 17.59 17.43 7.36
C LYS A 66 17.62 17.74 8.83
N ALA A 67 17.43 16.71 9.66
CA ALA A 67 17.59 16.85 11.09
C ALA A 67 19.05 17.23 11.43
N ASP A 68 19.22 18.22 12.29
CA ASP A 68 20.54 18.63 12.79
C ASP A 68 21.14 17.52 13.66
N ASN A 69 20.28 16.87 14.46
CA ASN A 69 20.60 15.66 15.21
C ASN A 69 19.67 14.50 14.81
N VAL A 70 20.13 13.68 13.86
CA VAL A 70 19.37 12.54 13.34
C VAL A 70 18.95 11.56 14.44
N MET A 71 19.77 11.37 15.47
CA MET A 71 19.50 10.39 16.54
C MET A 71 18.33 10.80 17.44
N ASN A 72 18.11 12.11 17.64
CA ASN A 72 17.12 12.64 18.57
C ASN A 72 15.92 13.32 17.89
N SER A 73 15.97 13.48 16.56
CA SER A 73 14.94 14.21 15.79
C SER A 73 13.58 13.51 15.65
N GLY A 74 13.45 12.23 16.02
CA GLY A 74 12.26 11.40 15.73
C GLY A 74 12.14 11.03 14.23
N ALA A 75 12.26 12.01 13.34
CA ALA A 75 12.34 11.86 11.89
C ALA A 75 13.66 12.46 11.38
N GLY A 76 14.54 11.65 10.79
CA GLY A 76 15.84 12.11 10.28
C GLY A 76 15.79 13.14 9.13
N HIS A 77 14.60 13.47 8.61
CA HIS A 77 14.36 14.53 7.63
C HIS A 77 12.89 14.98 7.69
N LYS A 78 12.59 16.14 7.11
CA LYS A 78 11.23 16.64 6.86
C LYS A 78 11.10 17.12 5.42
N ILE A 79 9.91 16.96 4.86
CA ILE A 79 9.54 17.44 3.53
C ILE A 79 8.21 18.16 3.69
N ILE A 80 8.15 19.42 3.30
CA ILE A 80 6.99 20.27 3.48
C ILE A 80 6.57 20.83 2.13
N GLU A 81 5.31 20.62 1.77
CA GLU A 81 4.70 21.28 0.63
C GLU A 81 4.59 22.78 0.91
N ASN A 82 4.98 23.60 -0.06
CA ASN A 82 4.94 25.05 0.01
C ASN A 82 4.59 25.62 -1.37
N SER A 83 4.42 26.94 -1.49
CA SER A 83 4.27 27.63 -2.76
C SER A 83 5.62 28.12 -3.27
N SER A 84 5.83 28.06 -4.60
CA SER A 84 7.04 28.60 -5.22
C SER A 84 7.17 30.10 -4.93
N GLY A 85 8.35 30.53 -4.50
CA GLY A 85 8.63 31.92 -4.13
C GLY A 85 8.46 32.24 -2.64
N ASN A 86 7.86 31.34 -1.86
CA ASN A 86 7.83 31.47 -0.42
C ASN A 86 9.20 31.17 0.20
N ILE A 87 9.52 31.86 1.29
CA ILE A 87 10.72 31.59 2.08
C ILE A 87 10.52 30.27 2.84
N PRO A 88 11.50 29.35 2.82
CA PRO A 88 11.41 28.12 3.60
C PRO A 88 11.24 28.42 5.09
N ALA A 89 10.28 27.73 5.72
CA ALA A 89 10.02 27.87 7.14
C ALA A 89 11.23 27.47 7.99
N LYS A 90 11.53 28.22 9.05
CA LYS A 90 12.49 27.78 10.06
C LYS A 90 11.85 26.72 10.94
N ILE A 91 12.52 25.59 11.10
CA ILE A 91 12.02 24.46 11.89
C ILE A 91 13.09 24.10 12.91
N ASP A 92 12.74 24.15 14.19
CA ASP A 92 13.67 23.85 15.26
C ASP A 92 14.24 22.42 15.15
N GLY A 93 15.57 22.31 15.26
CA GLY A 93 16.33 21.07 15.09
C GLY A 93 16.44 20.54 13.65
N TYR A 94 16.08 21.34 12.64
CA TYR A 94 16.19 21.00 11.24
C TYR A 94 16.82 22.11 10.40
N SER A 95 17.85 21.74 9.63
CA SER A 95 18.44 22.59 8.60
C SER A 95 17.73 22.40 7.27
N HIS A 96 17.33 23.52 6.64
CA HIS A 96 16.90 23.55 5.25
C HIS A 96 18.04 23.11 4.33
N ILE A 97 17.71 22.33 3.29
CA ILE A 97 18.68 21.78 2.34
C ILE A 97 18.49 22.41 0.95
N LEU A 98 17.27 22.35 0.43
CA LEU A 98 16.90 22.86 -0.87
C LEU A 98 15.38 23.02 -0.97
N SER A 99 14.93 23.79 -1.94
CA SER A 99 13.52 23.89 -2.32
C SER A 99 13.37 23.73 -3.83
N ARG A 100 12.30 23.06 -4.27
CA ARG A 100 12.02 22.89 -5.71
C ARG A 100 10.62 22.38 -5.99
N THR A 101 10.18 22.60 -7.22
CA THR A 101 9.08 21.85 -7.83
C THR A 101 9.52 20.40 -8.07
N VAL A 102 8.66 19.47 -7.69
CA VAL A 102 8.79 18.04 -7.97
C VAL A 102 7.60 17.61 -8.83
N TYR A 103 7.91 17.10 -10.01
CA TYR A 103 6.93 16.48 -10.89
C TYR A 103 6.81 15.00 -10.58
N TYR A 104 5.60 14.47 -10.54
CA TYR A 104 5.33 13.07 -10.21
C TYR A 104 4.07 12.54 -10.88
N LYS A 105 3.96 11.21 -11.01
CA LYS A 105 2.74 10.52 -11.39
C LYS A 105 1.96 10.11 -10.14
N CYS A 106 0.63 10.10 -10.25
CA CYS A 106 -0.26 9.44 -9.30
C CYS A 106 -0.48 7.97 -9.74
N LEU A 107 -1.27 7.23 -8.97
CA LEU A 107 -1.66 5.86 -9.32
C LEU A 107 -3.12 5.83 -9.78
N ASP A 108 -3.35 5.43 -11.02
CA ASP A 108 -4.68 5.05 -11.48
C ASP A 108 -4.99 3.67 -10.93
N ILE A 109 -6.07 3.57 -10.17
CA ILE A 109 -6.54 2.36 -9.52
C ILE A 109 -7.83 1.93 -10.19
N LYS A 110 -7.90 0.65 -10.57
CA LYS A 110 -9.12 -0.01 -11.00
C LYS A 110 -9.33 -1.28 -10.18
N LEU A 111 -10.47 -1.36 -9.51
CA LEU A 111 -10.91 -2.57 -8.82
C LEU A 111 -11.26 -3.63 -9.87
N ILE A 112 -10.77 -4.85 -9.67
CA ILE A 112 -11.09 -6.01 -10.50
C ILE A 112 -12.10 -6.86 -9.72
N GLY A 113 -13.13 -7.34 -10.42
CA GLY A 113 -14.27 -8.03 -9.83
C GLY A 113 -15.45 -7.07 -9.64
N GLU A 114 -16.65 -7.63 -9.55
CA GLU A 114 -17.89 -6.88 -9.29
C GLU A 114 -17.99 -6.58 -7.79
N ILE A 115 -17.11 -5.70 -7.29
CA ILE A 115 -17.08 -5.31 -5.88
C ILE A 115 -18.14 -4.25 -5.63
N ASP A 116 -19.10 -4.58 -4.77
CA ASP A 116 -20.01 -3.59 -4.18
C ASP A 116 -19.26 -2.72 -3.16
N ILE A 117 -19.07 -1.44 -3.49
CA ILE A 117 -18.28 -0.50 -2.70
C ILE A 117 -18.94 -0.19 -1.35
N GLU A 118 -20.26 -0.03 -1.32
CA GLU A 118 -20.99 0.31 -0.10
C GLU A 118 -21.01 -0.87 0.87
N LYS A 119 -21.25 -2.08 0.34
CA LYS A 119 -21.27 -3.33 1.11
C LYS A 119 -19.89 -3.69 1.62
N HIS A 120 -18.87 -3.65 0.76
CA HIS A 120 -17.56 -4.22 1.04
C HIS A 120 -16.50 -3.22 1.50
N LYS A 121 -16.78 -1.90 1.41
CA LYS A 121 -15.93 -0.81 1.90
C LYS A 121 -14.45 -1.01 1.52
N PRO A 122 -14.15 -1.11 0.22
CA PRO A 122 -12.82 -1.42 -0.25
C PRO A 122 -11.82 -0.34 0.20
N LYS A 123 -10.61 -0.79 0.53
CA LYS A 123 -9.48 0.11 0.80
C LYS A 123 -8.19 -0.44 0.24
N ILE A 124 -7.29 0.46 -0.09
CA ILE A 124 -5.95 0.16 -0.55
C ILE A 124 -4.99 0.22 0.61
N ILE A 125 -4.25 -0.86 0.82
CA ILE A 125 -3.17 -0.96 1.79
C ILE A 125 -1.84 -0.83 1.06
N ILE A 126 -0.98 0.08 1.53
CA ILE A 126 0.39 0.22 1.06
C ILE A 126 1.34 -0.38 2.08
N GLU A 127 2.06 -1.40 1.65
CA GLU A 127 3.13 -2.03 2.41
C GLU A 127 4.49 -1.64 1.86
N ARG A 128 5.42 -1.35 2.76
CA ARG A 128 6.79 -0.98 2.38
C ARG A 128 7.72 -2.15 2.64
N TYR A 129 8.68 -2.34 1.75
CA TYR A 129 9.74 -3.30 2.01
C TYR A 129 10.60 -2.81 3.18
N LYS A 130 10.72 -3.63 4.22
CA LYS A 130 11.64 -3.43 5.34
C LYS A 130 12.64 -4.56 5.36
N GLN A 131 13.90 -4.20 5.57
CA GLN A 131 14.95 -5.19 5.73
C GLN A 131 14.93 -5.83 7.11
N ARG A 132 15.66 -6.95 7.21
CA ARG A 132 15.88 -7.66 8.47
C ARG A 132 16.48 -6.72 9.51
N LYS A 133 15.80 -6.56 10.65
CA LYS A 133 16.19 -5.66 11.74
C LYS A 133 16.30 -6.43 13.06
N LYS A 134 17.39 -6.20 13.80
CA LYS A 134 17.51 -6.64 15.19
C LYS A 134 16.80 -5.62 16.08
N MET A 135 15.84 -6.10 16.88
CA MET A 135 15.07 -5.28 17.81
C MET A 135 15.88 -5.06 19.11
N PRO A 136 15.55 -4.03 19.90
CA PRO A 136 16.19 -3.82 21.21
C PRO A 136 16.08 -5.02 22.15
N SER A 137 14.99 -5.79 22.04
CA SER A 137 14.77 -7.06 22.75
C SER A 137 15.67 -8.22 22.31
N GLY A 138 16.55 -8.02 21.32
CA GLY A 138 17.40 -9.06 20.72
C GLY A 138 16.73 -9.86 19.60
N ALA A 139 15.40 -9.86 19.51
CA ALA A 139 14.64 -10.55 18.47
C ALA A 139 14.96 -10.03 17.06
N LEU A 140 15.00 -10.94 16.08
CA LEU A 140 15.21 -10.60 14.67
C LEU A 140 13.87 -10.50 13.95
N LYS A 141 13.53 -9.31 13.47
CA LYS A 141 12.43 -9.13 12.53
C LYS A 141 12.92 -9.47 11.12
N PRO A 142 12.26 -10.40 10.39
CA PRO A 142 12.69 -10.77 9.05
C PRO A 142 12.54 -9.62 8.05
N ALA A 143 13.14 -9.78 6.87
CA ALA A 143 12.92 -8.86 5.76
C ALA A 143 11.58 -9.20 5.08
N GLY A 144 10.86 -8.20 4.60
CA GLY A 144 9.55 -8.40 3.97
C GLY A 144 8.79 -7.11 3.75
N PHE A 145 7.58 -7.22 3.22
CA PHE A 145 6.65 -6.10 3.11
C PHE A 145 5.86 -5.99 4.41
N TYR A 146 5.74 -4.75 4.90
CA TYR A 146 4.99 -4.47 6.11
C TYR A 146 4.20 -3.17 5.92
N GLN A 147 2.92 -3.23 6.25
CA GLN A 147 2.11 -2.05 6.47
C GLN A 147 2.72 -1.18 7.59
N GLU A 148 2.84 0.13 7.34
CA GLU A 148 3.21 1.09 8.37
C GLU A 148 1.99 1.38 9.27
N LYS A 149 2.22 1.58 10.57
CA LYS A 149 1.18 2.15 11.42
C LYS A 149 0.83 3.54 10.88
N MET A 150 -0.45 3.91 10.89
CA MET A 150 -0.88 5.22 10.37
C MET A 150 -0.17 6.39 11.06
N SER A 151 0.06 6.31 12.38
CA SER A 151 0.84 7.30 13.12
C SER A 151 2.28 7.44 12.63
N ASP A 152 2.93 6.31 12.32
CA ASP A 152 4.31 6.30 11.83
C ASP A 152 4.38 6.83 10.40
N ALA A 153 3.39 6.52 9.57
CA ALA A 153 3.29 7.02 8.20
C ALA A 153 3.08 8.54 8.19
N ALA A 154 2.21 9.06 9.07
CA ALA A 154 1.92 10.49 9.19
C ALA A 154 3.15 11.32 9.58
N LEU A 155 4.05 10.77 10.42
CA LEU A 155 5.33 11.42 10.76
C LEU A 155 6.23 11.68 9.54
N TRP A 156 6.03 10.93 8.45
CA TRP A 156 6.71 11.11 7.17
C TRP A 156 5.83 11.77 6.10
N ASN A 157 4.66 12.31 6.45
CA ASN A 157 3.64 12.81 5.52
C ASN A 157 3.21 11.75 4.50
N ARG A 158 3.08 10.50 4.94
CA ARG A 158 2.56 9.38 4.14
C ARG A 158 1.26 8.84 4.72
N LYS A 159 0.55 8.04 3.93
CA LYS A 159 -0.55 7.19 4.39
C LYS A 159 -0.27 5.73 4.01
N SER A 160 -0.62 4.80 4.89
CA SER A 160 -0.55 3.36 4.62
C SER A 160 -1.89 2.76 4.19
N GLU A 161 -2.97 3.54 4.28
CA GLU A 161 -4.33 3.13 3.90
C GLU A 161 -5.04 4.25 3.12
N TYR A 162 -5.78 3.89 2.08
CA TYR A 162 -6.60 4.78 1.26
C TYR A 162 -7.98 4.17 1.07
N VAL A 163 -9.04 4.87 1.50
CA VAL A 163 -10.42 4.45 1.27
C VAL A 163 -10.75 4.61 -0.20
N ILE A 164 -11.50 3.65 -0.76
CA ILE A 164 -11.91 3.67 -2.17
C ILE A 164 -13.43 3.82 -2.24
N GLU A 165 -13.87 4.87 -2.93
CA GLU A 165 -15.28 5.24 -3.07
C GLU A 165 -15.82 4.98 -4.49
N ALA A 166 -14.93 4.60 -5.43
CA ALA A 166 -15.29 4.31 -6.82
C ALA A 166 -14.47 3.14 -7.38
N ASN A 167 -15.04 2.40 -8.34
CA ASN A 167 -14.37 1.26 -8.99
C ASN A 167 -13.12 1.68 -9.75
N GLU A 168 -13.09 2.90 -10.26
CA GLU A 168 -11.92 3.54 -10.85
C GLU A 168 -11.65 4.85 -10.12
N THR A 169 -10.42 5.06 -9.65
CA THR A 169 -10.02 6.27 -8.93
C THR A 169 -8.55 6.55 -9.10
N VAL A 170 -8.12 7.75 -8.74
CA VAL A 170 -6.72 8.16 -8.73
C VAL A 170 -6.30 8.38 -7.29
N ILE A 171 -5.26 7.69 -6.84
CA ILE A 171 -4.66 7.93 -5.53
C ILE A 171 -3.34 8.69 -5.68
N ASP A 172 -3.21 9.79 -4.96
CA ASP A 172 -1.95 10.48 -4.77
C ASP A 172 -1.29 9.97 -3.49
N ILE A 173 -0.20 9.22 -3.65
CA ILE A 173 0.58 8.71 -2.52
C ILE A 173 1.72 9.65 -2.12
N ASP A 174 1.82 10.80 -2.79
CA ASP A 174 2.85 11.82 -2.64
C ASP A 174 4.27 11.21 -2.61
N PRO A 175 4.74 10.68 -3.76
CA PRO A 175 5.82 9.70 -3.81
C PRO A 175 7.18 10.25 -3.36
N ILE A 176 7.36 11.57 -3.28
CA ILE A 176 8.60 12.18 -2.79
C ILE A 176 8.86 11.86 -1.31
N HIS A 177 7.80 11.66 -0.52
CA HIS A 177 7.88 11.28 0.91
C HIS A 177 8.43 9.88 1.17
N TYR A 178 8.70 9.12 0.11
CA TYR A 178 9.40 7.84 0.19
C TYR A 178 10.91 7.99 0.09
N PHE A 179 11.42 9.20 -0.13
CA PHE A 179 12.85 9.48 -0.27
C PHE A 179 13.35 10.43 0.83
N ARG A 180 14.57 10.16 1.30
CA ARG A 180 15.34 11.02 2.16
C ARG A 180 16.07 12.09 1.31
N PRO A 181 15.91 13.37 1.63
CA PRO A 181 16.59 14.45 0.95
C PRO A 181 18.12 14.46 1.10
N ALA A 182 18.76 15.06 0.11
CA ALA A 182 20.20 15.35 0.04
C ALA A 182 20.40 16.75 -0.58
N ALA A 183 21.63 17.27 -0.58
CA ALA A 183 21.93 18.59 -1.17
C ALA A 183 21.58 18.65 -2.67
N ASN A 184 21.72 17.52 -3.38
CA ASN A 184 21.30 17.37 -4.76
C ASN A 184 20.11 16.41 -4.84
N PHE A 185 19.08 16.78 -5.60
CA PHE A 185 17.90 15.94 -5.81
C PHE A 185 18.25 14.55 -6.35
N LYS A 186 19.22 14.46 -7.28
CA LYS A 186 19.65 13.18 -7.86
C LYS A 186 20.29 12.23 -6.84
N GLU A 187 20.69 12.75 -5.69
CA GLU A 187 21.32 12.02 -4.59
C GLU A 187 20.33 11.64 -3.49
N PHE A 188 19.02 11.92 -3.67
CA PHE A 188 18.01 11.46 -2.73
C PHE A 188 18.04 9.93 -2.68
N LEU A 189 17.91 9.40 -1.47
CA LEU A 189 17.96 7.96 -1.22
C LEU A 189 16.63 7.48 -0.67
N PRO A 190 16.24 6.21 -0.85
CA PRO A 190 15.06 5.67 -0.21
C PRO A 190 15.04 5.96 1.30
N SER A 191 13.92 6.46 1.80
CA SER A 191 13.74 6.72 3.22
C SER A 191 13.65 5.39 3.99
N GLY A 192 14.52 5.19 4.97
CA GLY A 192 14.50 4.01 5.82
C GLY A 192 14.92 4.33 7.24
N SER A 193 14.56 3.44 8.18
CA SER A 193 14.94 3.58 9.57
C SER A 193 16.46 3.59 9.70
N ILE A 194 16.99 4.70 10.21
CA ILE A 194 18.33 4.97 10.78
C ILE A 194 19.44 4.00 10.30
N SER A 195 20.30 4.54 9.43
CA SER A 195 21.70 4.16 9.20
C SER A 195 22.01 2.67 8.93
N ARG A 196 21.58 2.16 7.78
CA ARG A 196 22.40 1.16 7.07
C ARG A 196 22.60 1.60 5.62
N PRO A 197 23.79 2.11 5.27
CA PRO A 197 24.21 2.17 3.87
C PRO A 197 23.99 0.80 3.22
N GLY A 198 23.34 0.75 2.04
CA GLY A 198 22.99 -0.51 1.38
C GLY A 198 21.68 -1.17 1.85
N SER A 199 20.87 -0.50 2.68
CA SER A 199 19.57 -1.05 3.13
C SER A 199 18.44 -1.01 2.10
N PHE A 200 18.69 -0.38 0.97
CA PHE A 200 17.86 -0.49 -0.23
C PHE A 200 18.81 -0.77 -1.39
N LYS A 201 18.36 -1.60 -2.34
CA LYS A 201 19.16 -1.97 -3.53
C LYS A 201 19.20 -0.78 -4.48
N TYR A 202 20.07 0.20 -4.26
CA TYR A 202 20.36 1.22 -5.26
C TYR A 202 21.66 0.83 -5.97
N SER A 203 21.58 0.47 -7.24
CA SER A 203 22.79 0.35 -8.05
C SER A 203 23.29 1.76 -8.33
N LYS A 204 24.59 2.00 -8.11
CA LYS A 204 25.27 3.30 -8.33
C LYS A 204 25.03 3.91 -9.73
N TYR A 205 24.64 3.08 -10.70
CA TYR A 205 24.40 3.43 -12.11
C TYR A 205 22.92 3.61 -12.48
N ARG A 206 21.96 3.49 -11.54
CA ARG A 206 20.52 3.63 -11.82
C ARG A 206 19.87 4.63 -10.88
N LYS A 207 18.72 5.15 -11.30
CA LYS A 207 17.90 6.08 -10.51
C LYS A 207 17.53 5.46 -9.15
N PRO A 208 17.57 6.23 -8.05
CA PRO A 208 17.09 5.78 -6.74
C PRO A 208 15.63 5.32 -6.81
N PHE A 209 15.31 4.24 -6.09
CA PHE A 209 13.94 3.74 -6.02
C PHE A 209 13.59 3.13 -4.67
N THR A 210 12.31 3.22 -4.30
CA THR A 210 11.72 2.57 -3.11
C THR A 210 10.79 1.46 -3.55
N VAL A 211 10.85 0.29 -2.90
CA VAL A 211 9.98 -0.85 -3.21
C VAL A 211 8.77 -0.86 -2.28
N ILE A 212 7.58 -0.98 -2.86
CA ILE A 212 6.31 -1.10 -2.15
C ILE A 212 5.47 -2.25 -2.72
N GLN A 213 4.50 -2.70 -1.95
CA GLN A 213 3.40 -3.53 -2.41
C GLN A 213 2.09 -2.81 -2.11
N VAL A 214 1.14 -3.00 -3.02
CA VAL A 214 -0.21 -2.43 -2.89
C VAL A 214 -1.21 -3.59 -2.90
N ILE A 215 -2.11 -3.58 -1.93
CA ILE A 215 -3.06 -4.66 -1.67
C ILE A 215 -4.45 -4.05 -1.58
N LEU A 216 -5.43 -4.67 -2.23
CA LEU A 216 -6.84 -4.35 -2.01
C LEU A 216 -7.35 -5.17 -0.82
N GLU A 217 -7.91 -4.49 0.17
CA GLU A 217 -8.60 -5.10 1.30
C GLU A 217 -10.08 -4.77 1.22
N ILE A 218 -10.93 -5.79 1.36
CA ILE A 218 -12.39 -5.65 1.44
C ILE A 218 -12.91 -6.27 2.72
N ASN A 219 -14.08 -5.81 3.18
CA ASN A 219 -14.79 -6.38 4.31
C ASN A 219 -15.95 -7.27 3.80
N ILE A 220 -15.99 -8.52 4.24
CA ILE A 220 -17.14 -9.40 4.04
C ILE A 220 -17.58 -9.89 5.42
N ASN A 221 -18.79 -9.49 5.84
CA ASN A 221 -19.41 -9.90 7.10
C ASN A 221 -18.50 -9.69 8.33
N GLY A 222 -17.76 -8.58 8.38
CA GLY A 222 -16.86 -8.25 9.48
C GLY A 222 -15.45 -8.84 9.35
N THR A 223 -15.20 -9.69 8.35
CA THR A 223 -13.89 -10.30 8.10
C THR A 223 -13.17 -9.57 6.97
N ALA A 224 -11.89 -9.23 7.19
CA ALA A 224 -11.05 -8.59 6.18
C ALA A 224 -10.44 -9.63 5.22
N TYR A 225 -10.63 -9.43 3.93
CA TYR A 225 -10.05 -10.23 2.86
C TYR A 225 -9.11 -9.39 2.03
N ARG A 226 -7.98 -9.97 1.61
CA ARG A 226 -6.92 -9.28 0.88
C ARG A 226 -6.70 -9.90 -0.49
N SER A 227 -6.53 -9.06 -1.51
CA SER A 227 -6.16 -9.49 -2.85
C SER A 227 -4.71 -9.97 -2.88
N ARG A 228 -4.29 -10.54 -4.02
CA ARG A 228 -2.87 -10.70 -4.31
C ARG A 228 -2.19 -9.31 -4.31
N PRO A 229 -0.97 -9.19 -3.76
CA PRO A 229 -0.25 -7.93 -3.74
C PRO A 229 0.28 -7.56 -5.14
N VAL A 230 0.16 -6.29 -5.50
CA VAL A 230 0.80 -5.72 -6.69
C VAL A 230 2.12 -5.08 -6.25
N GLY A 231 3.24 -5.68 -6.65
CA GLY A 231 4.58 -5.17 -6.34
C GLY A 231 5.01 -4.07 -7.30
N MET A 232 5.53 -2.96 -6.77
CA MET A 232 6.04 -1.87 -7.60
C MET A 232 7.23 -1.15 -6.97
N LYS A 233 7.93 -0.37 -7.81
CA LYS A 233 9.04 0.50 -7.46
C LYS A 233 8.64 1.94 -7.72
N ILE A 234 8.73 2.78 -6.69
CA ILE A 234 8.70 4.24 -6.83
C ILE A 234 10.09 4.67 -7.27
N ILE A 235 10.22 5.23 -8.47
CA ILE A 235 11.48 5.68 -9.07
C ILE A 235 11.53 7.21 -8.98
N LEU A 236 12.61 7.75 -8.43
CA LEU A 236 12.75 9.18 -8.14
C LEU A 236 12.69 10.10 -9.38
N GLY A 237 13.12 9.61 -10.56
CA GLY A 237 13.28 10.47 -11.74
C GLY A 237 14.38 11.53 -11.55
N SER A 238 14.39 12.55 -12.40
CA SER A 238 15.18 13.78 -12.21
C SER A 238 14.34 14.96 -11.75
N SER A 239 13.02 14.75 -11.57
CA SER A 239 12.00 15.73 -11.20
C SER A 239 11.85 16.90 -12.17
N GLY A 240 12.08 16.66 -13.46
CA GLY A 240 11.55 17.50 -14.54
C GLY A 240 10.23 16.91 -15.05
N GLU A 241 9.46 17.68 -15.81
CA GLU A 241 8.19 17.23 -16.39
C GLU A 241 8.33 15.95 -17.24
N ASN A 242 9.41 15.87 -18.02
CA ASN A 242 9.74 14.73 -18.88
C ASN A 242 10.37 13.53 -18.13
N ASP A 243 10.71 13.71 -16.85
CA ASP A 243 11.36 12.69 -16.03
C ASP A 243 10.94 12.84 -14.55
N ALA A 244 9.61 12.78 -14.38
CA ALA A 244 8.91 12.85 -13.12
C ALA A 244 9.19 11.63 -12.23
N VAL A 245 8.90 11.75 -10.93
CA VAL A 245 8.83 10.59 -10.02
C VAL A 245 7.73 9.65 -10.56
N ASN A 246 8.06 8.38 -10.81
CA ASN A 246 7.18 7.47 -11.54
C ASN A 246 7.25 6.03 -10.97
N PHE A 247 6.40 5.14 -11.46
CA PHE A 247 6.27 3.77 -10.95
C PHE A 247 6.65 2.73 -11.99
N ALA A 248 7.39 1.71 -11.55
CA ALA A 248 7.65 0.50 -12.34
C ALA A 248 7.05 -0.70 -11.62
N PHE A 249 6.23 -1.47 -12.32
CA PHE A 249 5.55 -2.65 -11.81
C PHE A 249 6.43 -3.87 -12.09
N ASN A 250 6.43 -4.85 -11.18
CA ASN A 250 7.15 -6.11 -11.36
C ASN A 250 6.28 -7.16 -12.05
#